data_AF-A0A1X7RXC0-F1
#
_entry.id   AF-A0A1X7RXC0-F1
#
_cell.length_a   1.000
_cell.length_b   1.000
_cell.length_c   1.000
_cell.angle_alpha   90.00
_cell.angle_beta   90.00
_cell.angle_gamma   90.00
#
_symmetry.space_group_name_H-M   'P 1'
#
loop_
_entity.id
_entity.type
_entity.pdbx_description
1 polymer ?
#
loop_
_entity_poly.entity_id
_entity_poly.type
_entity_poly.pdbx_seq_one_letter_code
_entity_poly.pdbx_strand_id
1 'polypeptide(L)'
;MESKSWYWKAVIESVDAYTPPGTNKECRETSNRLVKLISSLKLDYYYDDGLPLYYTEQGRAGAQFKAKKVADEFADHCEWFYDTHPDAPDQSVSDFINKFVQEHELITNDERMWAPMAVKEVELWLGTSTEFSSSKHLSYFITERNLYMKGGYDNIVKWTAESLKPNTITLNHIVDRISWADAQTPCDSRQPCAVECHDIHGELSTFQGDAVISTLPLGVLRHGLVAFEPSLPDDLQHALTKFSYGALGKVFFEFADVFWSKDNDQFMYYPTPPLAVEDLYSTSAGSGSSHSSEVDSILNYATVTINLWIMTGSKELCVQVAEPLTQRIEAMTDKRALYKFFEPLFRLLRTEPYKALPRLLNIETTKWTQDPLAGFGSYSADKVGDEPELMMDALENHKDSRLQFAGEHCTMVANGCVHGAFATGETAARNLLRTFNIESEQTQPLEHGFLLKQTLHLHCALSCSVTSPPLRSSSMPRPKTLNTFNAFDAIIAFHFLTAFHALRALHAFHAFFPTIRLRRLRIRIHLPLLPVLPPRLSRVM
;
A
#
# COMPACT_ATOMS: atom_id res chain seq x y z
N MET A 1 -4.92 -32.21 -32.37
CA MET A 1 -4.48 -30.79 -32.27
C MET A 1 -4.43 -30.42 -30.78
N GLU A 2 -3.46 -30.95 -30.04
CA GLU A 2 -3.57 -31.09 -28.58
C GLU A 2 -2.34 -30.56 -27.83
N SER A 3 -2.05 -29.27 -27.96
CA SER A 3 -0.90 -28.64 -27.29
C SER A 3 -1.17 -27.25 -26.70
N LYS A 4 -2.45 -26.87 -26.52
CA LYS A 4 -2.86 -25.52 -26.05
C LYS A 4 -3.50 -25.45 -24.65
N SER A 5 -4.00 -26.55 -24.08
CA SER A 5 -4.68 -26.55 -22.76
C SER A 5 -3.72 -26.30 -21.58
N TRP A 6 -2.44 -26.69 -21.67
CA TRP A 6 -1.50 -26.57 -20.54
C TRP A 6 -1.07 -25.13 -20.21
N TYR A 7 -1.33 -24.15 -21.09
CA TYR A 7 -0.82 -22.78 -20.93
C TYR A 7 -1.68 -21.93 -19.98
N TRP A 8 -3.01 -22.12 -19.98
CA TRP A 8 -3.91 -21.41 -19.07
C TRP A 8 -3.79 -21.91 -17.62
N LYS A 9 -3.59 -23.23 -17.44
CA LYS A 9 -3.35 -23.84 -16.12
C LYS A 9 -2.32 -23.06 -15.29
N ALA A 10 -1.12 -22.80 -15.83
CA ALA A 10 -0.04 -22.17 -15.08
C ALA A 10 -0.32 -20.71 -14.63
N VAL A 11 -1.27 -20.02 -15.29
CA VAL A 11 -1.67 -18.65 -14.92
C VAL A 11 -2.71 -18.68 -13.80
N ILE A 12 -3.73 -19.55 -13.92
CA ILE A 12 -4.88 -19.58 -13.01
C ILE A 12 -4.58 -20.41 -11.73
N GLU A 13 -3.76 -21.46 -11.82
CA GLU A 13 -3.33 -22.33 -10.69
C GLU A 13 -2.52 -21.61 -9.57
N SER A 14 -2.35 -20.28 -9.65
CA SER A 14 -1.71 -19.46 -8.60
C SER A 14 -2.65 -18.45 -7.91
N VAL A 15 -3.87 -18.26 -8.42
CA VAL A 15 -4.75 -17.12 -8.08
C VAL A 15 -6.10 -17.55 -7.46
N ASP A 16 -6.69 -18.68 -7.86
CA ASP A 16 -8.05 -19.04 -7.47
C ASP A 16 -8.17 -19.83 -6.15
N ALA A 17 -8.84 -19.21 -5.18
CA ALA A 17 -9.45 -19.84 -4.01
C ALA A 17 -10.69 -19.04 -3.57
N TYR A 18 -11.83 -19.22 -4.26
CA TYR A 18 -13.13 -18.72 -3.82
C TYR A 18 -13.82 -19.78 -2.96
N THR A 19 -13.73 -19.67 -1.63
CA THR A 19 -14.34 -20.60 -0.69
C THR A 19 -15.73 -20.12 -0.23
N PRO A 20 -16.81 -20.92 -0.38
CA PRO A 20 -18.09 -20.60 0.24
C PRO A 20 -17.98 -20.68 1.79
N PRO A 21 -18.82 -19.94 2.53
CA PRO A 21 -18.69 -19.84 3.98
C PRO A 21 -19.07 -21.15 4.70
N GLY A 22 -18.08 -21.93 5.13
CA GLY A 22 -18.36 -23.15 5.90
C GLY A 22 -17.20 -24.09 6.26
N THR A 23 -16.01 -23.97 5.66
CA THR A 23 -14.83 -24.80 5.98
C THR A 23 -13.66 -23.96 6.49
N ASN A 24 -12.74 -24.60 7.23
CA ASN A 24 -11.80 -23.91 8.12
C ASN A 24 -10.38 -24.48 7.97
N LYS A 25 -9.37 -23.59 7.97
CA LYS A 25 -7.94 -23.82 7.72
C LYS A 25 -7.48 -24.03 6.26
N GLU A 26 -7.58 -22.97 5.47
CA GLU A 26 -6.46 -22.59 4.57
C GLU A 26 -5.69 -21.42 5.20
N CYS A 27 -4.42 -21.23 4.83
CA CYS A 27 -3.63 -20.12 5.36
C CYS A 27 -3.95 -18.84 4.57
N ARG A 28 -4.53 -17.84 5.25
CA ARG A 28 -4.83 -16.51 4.66
C ARG A 28 -3.53 -15.70 4.56
N GLU A 29 -2.72 -15.96 3.54
CA GLU A 29 -1.33 -15.47 3.51
C GLU A 29 -1.16 -13.99 3.08
N THR A 30 -2.10 -13.41 2.32
CA THR A 30 -2.16 -11.95 2.01
C THR A 30 -3.46 -11.63 1.24
N SER A 31 -3.99 -10.42 1.44
CA SER A 31 -5.03 -9.80 0.61
C SER A 31 -4.45 -9.21 -0.69
N ASN A 32 -3.22 -8.70 -0.66
CA ASN A 32 -2.50 -8.18 -1.80
C ASN A 32 -1.92 -9.33 -2.65
N ARG A 33 -2.72 -9.80 -3.61
CA ARG A 33 -2.36 -10.89 -4.54
C ARG A 33 -1.02 -10.68 -5.27
N LEU A 34 -0.59 -9.44 -5.52
CA LEU A 34 0.66 -9.15 -6.22
C LEU A 34 1.91 -9.52 -5.41
N VAL A 35 1.83 -9.60 -4.08
CA VAL A 35 2.97 -10.02 -3.22
C VAL A 35 3.46 -11.43 -3.59
N LYS A 36 2.55 -12.32 -4.06
CA LYS A 36 2.91 -13.65 -4.55
C LYS A 36 3.87 -13.61 -5.76
N LEU A 37 3.78 -12.58 -6.60
CA LEU A 37 4.61 -12.43 -7.80
C LEU A 37 6.09 -12.16 -7.47
N ILE A 38 6.39 -11.56 -6.31
CA ILE A 38 7.76 -11.28 -5.87
C ILE A 38 8.58 -12.57 -5.81
N SER A 39 7.97 -13.66 -5.32
CA SER A 39 8.59 -14.98 -5.22
C SER A 39 8.73 -15.68 -6.59
N SER A 40 7.69 -15.65 -7.43
CA SER A 40 7.71 -16.33 -8.73
C SER A 40 8.63 -15.63 -9.75
N LEU A 41 8.63 -14.30 -9.75
CA LEU A 41 9.48 -13.45 -10.61
C LEU A 41 10.88 -13.20 -10.02
N LYS A 42 11.11 -13.61 -8.76
CA LYS A 42 12.39 -13.45 -8.03
C LYS A 42 12.85 -12.00 -7.94
N LEU A 43 11.92 -11.11 -7.65
CA LEU A 43 12.19 -9.67 -7.54
C LEU A 43 12.83 -9.37 -6.18
N ASP A 44 13.91 -8.59 -6.19
CA ASP A 44 14.51 -8.09 -4.95
C ASP A 44 13.55 -7.12 -4.25
N TYR A 45 13.49 -7.19 -2.92
CA TYR A 45 12.57 -6.36 -2.14
C TYR A 45 13.20 -5.91 -0.81
N TYR A 46 12.51 -4.99 -0.14
CA TYR A 46 12.78 -4.53 1.20
C TYR A 46 11.45 -4.29 1.91
N TYR A 47 11.30 -4.76 3.15
CA TYR A 47 10.18 -4.32 3.98
C TYR A 47 10.60 -3.03 4.67
N ASP A 48 9.85 -1.95 4.49
CA ASP A 48 10.14 -0.62 5.05
C ASP A 48 9.43 -0.39 6.39
N ASP A 49 9.43 -1.43 7.24
CA ASP A 49 8.91 -1.41 8.61
C ASP A 49 9.98 -1.08 9.68
N GLY A 50 11.11 -0.50 9.27
CA GLY A 50 12.08 0.11 10.16
C GLY A 50 11.52 1.36 10.85
N LEU A 51 11.97 1.61 12.09
CA LEU A 51 11.44 2.69 12.93
C LEU A 51 11.66 4.07 12.25
N PRO A 52 10.59 4.83 11.93
CA PRO A 52 10.73 6.18 11.39
C PRO A 52 11.27 7.16 12.44
N LEU A 53 11.89 8.26 11.98
CA LEU A 53 12.22 9.38 12.85
C LEU A 53 11.25 10.54 12.63
N TYR A 54 10.68 11.04 13.72
CA TYR A 54 9.82 12.21 13.72
C TYR A 54 10.63 13.49 13.95
N TYR A 55 10.29 14.54 13.22
CA TYR A 55 10.89 15.86 13.28
C TYR A 55 9.83 16.94 13.41
N THR A 56 10.19 18.01 14.10
CA THR A 56 9.47 19.29 14.15
C THR A 56 10.45 20.41 13.80
N GLU A 57 10.00 21.66 13.75
CA GLU A 57 10.89 22.82 13.51
C GLU A 57 12.03 22.92 14.53
N GLN A 58 11.83 22.41 15.75
CA GLN A 58 12.83 22.36 16.82
C GLN A 58 13.87 21.23 16.65
N GLY A 59 13.74 20.38 15.63
CA GLY A 59 14.65 19.27 15.33
C GLY A 59 14.01 17.89 15.47
N ARG A 60 14.83 16.86 15.74
CA ARG A 60 14.35 15.48 15.94
C ARG A 60 13.55 15.39 17.24
N ALA A 61 12.32 14.89 17.15
CA ALA A 61 11.48 14.65 18.31
C ALA A 61 12.06 13.54 19.21
N GLY A 62 11.98 13.74 20.54
CA GLY A 62 12.45 12.79 21.53
C GLY A 62 11.46 11.64 21.78
N ALA A 63 11.91 10.58 22.45
CA ALA A 63 11.10 9.38 22.74
C ALA A 63 9.90 9.60 23.70
N GLN A 64 9.65 10.83 24.15
CA GLN A 64 8.44 11.23 24.88
C GLN A 64 7.39 11.91 23.98
N PHE A 65 7.72 12.19 22.71
CA PHE A 65 6.79 12.77 21.75
C PHE A 65 5.80 11.69 21.30
N LYS A 66 4.55 11.79 21.77
CA LYS A 66 3.49 10.78 21.61
C LYS A 66 2.33 11.22 20.74
N ALA A 67 2.39 12.42 20.14
CA ALA A 67 1.32 12.96 19.29
C ALA A 67 0.83 11.96 18.22
N LYS A 68 1.76 11.20 17.60
CA LYS A 68 1.41 10.16 16.63
C LYS A 68 0.55 9.03 17.22
N LYS A 69 0.66 8.71 18.51
CA LYS A 69 -0.20 7.69 19.15
C LYS A 69 -1.62 8.19 19.44
N VAL A 70 -1.79 9.49 19.67
CA VAL A 70 -3.12 10.13 19.73
C VAL A 70 -3.72 10.29 18.34
N ALA A 71 -2.88 10.49 17.31
CA ALA A 71 -3.30 10.44 15.90
C ALA A 71 -3.71 9.02 15.46
N ASP A 72 -2.99 7.98 15.91
CA ASP A 72 -3.36 6.58 15.68
C ASP A 72 -4.72 6.27 16.36
N GLU A 73 -4.87 6.63 17.65
CA GLU A 73 -6.10 6.46 18.44
C GLU A 73 -7.30 7.22 17.85
N PHE A 74 -7.06 8.38 17.23
CA PHE A 74 -8.09 9.14 16.52
C PHE A 74 -8.56 8.45 15.22
N ALA A 75 -7.69 7.74 14.51
CA ALA A 75 -8.09 6.96 13.34
C ALA A 75 -8.98 5.77 13.75
N ASP A 76 -8.61 5.04 14.82
CA ASP A 76 -9.47 4.01 15.45
C ASP A 76 -10.82 4.62 15.91
N HIS A 77 -10.80 5.85 16.43
CA HIS A 77 -12.02 6.56 16.84
C HIS A 77 -12.93 6.93 15.66
N CYS A 78 -12.38 7.25 14.49
CA CYS A 78 -13.19 7.56 13.29
C CYS A 78 -13.98 6.32 12.83
N GLU A 79 -13.31 5.18 12.67
CA GLU A 79 -13.95 3.90 12.33
C GLU A 79 -15.05 3.57 13.34
N TRP A 80 -14.72 3.56 14.65
CA TRP A 80 -15.69 3.31 15.72
C TRP A 80 -16.88 4.27 15.74
N PHE A 81 -16.64 5.58 15.51
CA PHE A 81 -17.69 6.59 15.58
C PHE A 81 -18.73 6.39 14.48
N TYR A 82 -18.29 6.15 13.24
CA TYR A 82 -19.19 5.97 12.10
C TYR A 82 -19.83 4.58 12.07
N ASP A 83 -19.15 3.52 12.54
CA ASP A 83 -19.77 2.20 12.78
C ASP A 83 -20.92 2.26 13.80
N THR A 84 -20.75 3.09 14.85
CA THR A 84 -21.77 3.24 15.91
C THR A 84 -22.83 4.30 15.60
N HIS A 85 -22.58 5.20 14.64
CA HIS A 85 -23.47 6.27 14.21
C HIS A 85 -23.51 6.37 12.67
N PRO A 86 -24.04 5.37 11.93
CA PRO A 86 -23.98 5.33 10.47
C PRO A 86 -24.71 6.51 9.79
N ASP A 87 -25.75 7.03 10.44
CA ASP A 87 -26.53 8.22 10.03
C ASP A 87 -25.83 9.56 10.38
N ALA A 88 -24.66 9.53 11.02
CA ALA A 88 -23.92 10.76 11.32
C ALA A 88 -23.43 11.45 10.04
N PRO A 89 -23.47 12.79 9.98
CA PRO A 89 -22.89 13.54 8.86
C PRO A 89 -21.37 13.31 8.81
N ASP A 90 -20.84 13.27 7.61
CA ASP A 90 -19.40 13.34 7.38
C ASP A 90 -18.89 14.76 7.68
N GLN A 91 -17.62 14.85 8.08
CA GLN A 91 -16.92 16.06 8.48
C GLN A 91 -15.43 15.90 8.13
N SER A 92 -14.67 17.00 8.03
CA SER A 92 -13.26 16.89 7.67
C SER A 92 -12.45 16.17 8.75
N VAL A 93 -11.40 15.46 8.33
CA VAL A 93 -10.40 14.87 9.24
C VAL A 93 -9.84 15.95 10.19
N SER A 94 -9.63 17.17 9.69
CA SER A 94 -9.15 18.32 10.45
C SER A 94 -10.14 18.77 11.54
N ASP A 95 -11.42 18.91 11.22
CA ASP A 95 -12.44 19.32 12.19
C ASP A 95 -12.60 18.25 13.29
N PHE A 96 -12.63 16.98 12.91
CA PHE A 96 -12.86 15.90 13.85
C PHE A 96 -11.65 15.68 14.78
N ILE A 97 -10.39 15.74 14.30
CA ILE A 97 -9.24 15.64 15.23
C ILE A 97 -9.24 16.82 16.21
N ASN A 98 -9.54 18.04 15.75
CA ASN A 98 -9.58 19.22 16.62
C ASN A 98 -10.66 19.10 17.70
N LYS A 99 -11.83 18.54 17.37
CA LYS A 99 -12.88 18.21 18.35
C LYS A 99 -12.44 17.10 19.30
N PHE A 100 -11.94 15.98 18.77
CA PHE A 100 -11.50 14.81 19.53
C PHE A 100 -10.46 15.21 20.59
N VAL A 101 -9.40 15.93 20.21
CA VAL A 101 -8.37 16.35 21.18
C VAL A 101 -8.87 17.38 22.19
N GLN A 102 -9.92 18.15 21.89
CA GLN A 102 -10.55 19.04 22.88
C GLN A 102 -11.36 18.25 23.92
N GLU A 103 -12.15 17.27 23.48
CA GLU A 103 -13.02 16.45 24.33
C GLU A 103 -12.24 15.36 25.10
N HIS A 104 -11.03 14.98 24.65
CA HIS A 104 -10.25 13.89 25.25
C HIS A 104 -9.67 14.24 26.64
N GLU A 105 -10.11 13.53 27.68
CA GLU A 105 -9.70 13.79 29.08
C GLU A 105 -8.26 13.35 29.40
N LEU A 106 -7.72 12.35 28.71
CA LEU A 106 -6.53 11.61 29.16
C LEU A 106 -5.21 11.97 28.46
N ILE A 107 -5.19 13.01 27.61
CA ILE A 107 -3.98 13.50 26.93
C ILE A 107 -3.45 14.80 27.53
N THR A 108 -2.12 14.93 27.52
CA THR A 108 -1.39 16.14 27.94
C THR A 108 -1.65 17.31 26.99
N ASN A 109 -1.31 18.53 27.42
CA ASN A 109 -1.41 19.72 26.58
C ASN A 109 -0.52 19.63 25.33
N ASP A 110 0.67 19.06 25.45
CA ASP A 110 1.60 18.85 24.33
C ASP A 110 1.00 17.87 23.30
N GLU A 111 0.46 16.74 23.76
CA GLU A 111 -0.24 15.78 22.90
C GLU A 111 -1.47 16.42 22.24
N ARG A 112 -2.25 17.22 22.98
CA ARG A 112 -3.43 17.96 22.49
C ARG A 112 -3.08 18.98 21.40
N MET A 113 -1.92 19.62 21.51
CA MET A 113 -1.42 20.62 20.57
C MET A 113 -0.79 20.00 19.31
N TRP A 114 -0.07 18.88 19.46
CA TRP A 114 0.68 18.26 18.37
C TRP A 114 -0.06 17.13 17.64
N ALA A 115 -1.08 16.50 18.25
CA ALA A 115 -1.82 15.40 17.60
C ALA A 115 -2.52 15.82 16.28
N PRO A 116 -3.14 17.01 16.16
CA PRO A 116 -3.64 17.50 14.86
C PRO A 116 -2.55 17.60 13.78
N MET A 117 -1.33 17.99 14.17
CA MET A 117 -0.19 18.09 13.24
C MET A 117 0.40 16.71 12.90
N ALA A 118 0.26 15.72 13.79
CA ALA A 118 0.62 14.33 13.52
C ALA A 118 -0.43 13.60 12.66
N VAL A 119 -1.71 13.94 12.76
CA VAL A 119 -2.77 13.45 11.86
C VAL A 119 -2.53 13.90 10.41
N LYS A 120 -1.85 15.03 10.16
CA LYS A 120 -1.44 15.41 8.79
C LYS A 120 -0.49 14.42 8.11
N GLU A 121 0.01 13.38 8.79
CA GLU A 121 0.65 12.23 8.14
C GLU A 121 -0.30 11.50 7.17
N VAL A 122 -1.62 11.49 7.41
CA VAL A 122 -2.59 10.82 6.52
C VAL A 122 -2.71 11.51 5.14
N GLU A 123 -2.38 12.81 5.05
CA GLU A 123 -2.36 13.55 3.77
C GLU A 123 -1.39 12.91 2.78
N LEU A 124 -0.31 12.32 3.29
CA LEU A 124 0.78 11.70 2.54
C LEU A 124 0.47 10.25 2.11
N TRP A 125 -0.68 9.72 2.54
CA TRP A 125 -1.26 8.45 2.11
C TRP A 125 -2.46 8.66 1.19
N LEU A 126 -3.39 9.56 1.56
CA LEU A 126 -4.58 9.90 0.78
C LEU A 126 -4.26 10.80 -0.43
N GLY A 127 -3.17 11.57 -0.39
CA GLY A 127 -2.84 12.57 -1.40
C GLY A 127 -3.69 13.85 -1.32
N THR A 128 -4.48 14.04 -0.25
CA THR A 128 -5.41 15.17 -0.03
C THR A 128 -5.26 15.75 1.38
N SER A 129 -5.44 17.08 1.52
CA SER A 129 -5.38 17.79 2.81
C SER A 129 -6.41 17.25 3.81
N THR A 130 -6.09 17.25 5.11
CA THR A 130 -7.01 16.90 6.20
C THR A 130 -8.24 17.82 6.25
N GLU A 131 -8.18 19.01 5.64
CA GLU A 131 -9.29 19.97 5.55
C GLU A 131 -10.37 19.54 4.54
N PHE A 132 -10.04 18.65 3.59
CA PHE A 132 -10.98 18.16 2.57
C PHE A 132 -11.25 16.66 2.66
N SER A 133 -10.33 15.90 3.25
CA SER A 133 -10.46 14.44 3.42
C SER A 133 -11.68 14.10 4.29
N SER A 134 -12.45 13.10 3.86
CA SER A 134 -13.53 12.52 4.65
C SER A 134 -12.98 11.89 5.94
N SER A 135 -13.66 12.11 7.07
CA SER A 135 -13.37 11.33 8.30
C SER A 135 -14.22 10.06 8.40
N LYS A 136 -15.36 10.01 7.68
CA LYS A 136 -16.17 8.80 7.53
C LYS A 136 -15.44 7.69 6.76
N HIS A 137 -14.69 8.07 5.73
CA HIS A 137 -13.95 7.13 4.85
C HIS A 137 -12.44 7.04 5.18
N LEU A 138 -12.03 7.37 6.42
CA LEU A 138 -10.61 7.43 6.82
C LEU A 138 -9.97 6.03 7.02
N SER A 139 -9.76 5.29 5.92
CA SER A 139 -9.09 4.00 5.96
C SER A 139 -7.56 4.14 5.99
N TYR A 140 -6.99 4.27 7.19
CA TYR A 140 -5.54 4.47 7.38
C TYR A 140 -4.74 3.19 7.67
N PHE A 141 -5.36 2.16 8.27
CA PHE A 141 -4.65 0.98 8.77
C PHE A 141 -4.75 -0.23 7.84
N ILE A 142 -3.72 -0.42 6.99
CA ILE A 142 -3.51 -1.70 6.31
C ILE A 142 -2.95 -2.72 7.31
N THR A 143 -3.56 -3.90 7.40
CA THR A 143 -3.19 -4.97 8.36
C THR A 143 -1.94 -5.78 7.94
N GLU A 144 -1.25 -5.36 6.88
CA GLU A 144 -0.11 -6.04 6.27
C GLU A 144 1.14 -5.14 6.24
N ARG A 145 2.32 -5.76 6.15
CA ARG A 145 3.60 -5.03 6.14
C ARG A 145 3.86 -4.40 4.77
N ASN A 146 4.17 -3.11 4.74
CA ASN A 146 4.59 -2.40 3.53
C ASN A 146 5.92 -2.98 2.98
N LEU A 147 6.03 -2.98 1.65
CA LEU A 147 7.15 -3.57 0.93
C LEU A 147 7.56 -2.67 -0.24
N TYR A 148 8.78 -2.19 -0.20
CA TYR A 148 9.46 -1.54 -1.30
C TYR A 148 10.06 -2.60 -2.25
N MET A 149 9.58 -2.63 -3.49
CA MET A 149 10.09 -3.53 -4.52
C MET A 149 11.27 -2.88 -5.25
N LYS A 150 12.45 -3.52 -5.19
CA LYS A 150 13.67 -3.01 -5.83
C LYS A 150 13.62 -3.26 -7.34
N GLY A 151 14.33 -2.44 -8.10
CA GLY A 151 14.37 -2.54 -9.56
C GLY A 151 13.16 -1.96 -10.31
N GLY A 152 12.12 -1.50 -9.60
CA GLY A 152 11.00 -0.71 -10.16
C GLY A 152 9.70 -1.50 -10.40
N TYR A 153 8.57 -0.79 -10.32
CA TYR A 153 7.23 -1.37 -10.52
C TYR A 153 6.94 -1.74 -11.99
N ASP A 154 7.73 -1.21 -12.92
CA ASP A 154 7.69 -1.54 -14.34
C ASP A 154 7.98 -3.02 -14.63
N ASN A 155 8.62 -3.76 -13.71
CA ASN A 155 8.79 -5.22 -13.84
C ASN A 155 7.45 -5.98 -13.79
N ILE A 156 6.48 -5.53 -12.99
CA ILE A 156 5.13 -6.12 -12.97
C ILE A 156 4.38 -5.75 -14.26
N VAL A 157 4.54 -4.52 -14.76
CA VAL A 157 3.94 -4.06 -16.02
C VAL A 157 4.47 -4.86 -17.21
N LYS A 158 5.80 -5.06 -17.28
CA LYS A 158 6.48 -5.90 -18.30
C LYS A 158 5.96 -7.34 -18.25
N TRP A 159 5.96 -7.97 -17.08
CA TRP A 159 5.45 -9.33 -16.90
C TRP A 159 3.99 -9.48 -17.35
N THR A 160 3.14 -8.49 -17.04
CA THR A 160 1.74 -8.48 -17.48
C THR A 160 1.65 -8.40 -19.02
N ALA A 161 2.48 -7.55 -19.63
CA ALA A 161 2.53 -7.38 -21.09
C ALA A 161 3.13 -8.58 -21.84
N GLU A 162 4.05 -9.35 -21.24
CA GLU A 162 4.66 -10.56 -21.83
C GLU A 162 3.64 -11.66 -22.16
N SER A 163 2.48 -11.65 -21.49
CA SER A 163 1.39 -12.61 -21.75
C SER A 163 0.50 -12.24 -22.95
N LEU A 164 0.68 -11.05 -23.54
CA LEU A 164 -0.13 -10.57 -24.65
C LEU A 164 0.40 -11.07 -26.01
N LYS A 165 -0.47 -11.05 -27.03
CA LYS A 165 -0.06 -11.40 -28.40
C LYS A 165 0.77 -10.24 -28.99
N PRO A 166 1.72 -10.53 -29.91
CA PRO A 166 2.39 -9.47 -30.67
C PRO A 166 1.38 -8.51 -31.30
N ASN A 167 1.71 -7.22 -31.30
CA ASN A 167 0.88 -6.14 -31.84
C ASN A 167 -0.50 -5.96 -31.16
N THR A 168 -0.65 -6.38 -29.89
CA THR A 168 -1.87 -6.09 -29.09
C THR A 168 -1.85 -4.72 -28.40
N ILE A 169 -0.66 -4.20 -28.07
CA ILE A 169 -0.52 -2.85 -27.49
C ILE A 169 -0.23 -1.85 -28.63
N THR A 170 -1.08 -0.83 -28.74
CA THR A 170 -0.86 0.34 -29.59
C THR A 170 -0.56 1.54 -28.68
N LEU A 171 0.66 2.07 -28.75
CA LEU A 171 1.07 3.26 -27.98
C LEU A 171 0.84 4.54 -28.79
N ASN A 172 0.97 5.70 -28.14
CA ASN A 172 0.88 7.03 -28.76
C ASN A 172 -0.46 7.33 -29.46
N HIS A 173 -1.56 6.70 -29.01
CA HIS A 173 -2.93 6.96 -29.46
C HIS A 173 -3.76 7.41 -28.25
N ILE A 174 -4.39 8.59 -28.33
CA ILE A 174 -5.20 9.20 -27.26
C ILE A 174 -6.67 9.04 -27.64
N VAL A 175 -7.45 8.39 -26.77
CA VAL A 175 -8.87 8.13 -27.02
C VAL A 175 -9.68 9.41 -26.89
N ASP A 176 -10.50 9.70 -27.91
CA ASP A 176 -11.42 10.84 -27.97
C ASP A 176 -12.87 10.42 -27.68
N ARG A 177 -13.28 9.24 -28.18
CA ARG A 177 -14.65 8.70 -28.05
C ARG A 177 -14.66 7.20 -27.86
N ILE A 178 -15.56 6.73 -26.99
CA ILE A 178 -15.96 5.33 -26.86
C ILE A 178 -17.44 5.20 -27.23
N SER A 179 -17.70 4.66 -28.41
CA SER A 179 -19.04 4.35 -28.90
C SER A 179 -19.40 2.91 -28.56
N TRP A 180 -20.55 2.68 -27.93
CA TRP A 180 -20.97 1.38 -27.41
C TRP A 180 -22.47 1.15 -27.61
N ALA A 181 -22.94 -0.05 -27.31
CA ALA A 181 -24.37 -0.37 -27.34
C ALA A 181 -24.81 -0.85 -25.96
N ASP A 182 -25.75 -0.11 -25.38
CA ASP A 182 -26.40 -0.44 -24.10
C ASP A 182 -27.09 -1.81 -24.19
N ALA A 183 -27.19 -2.53 -23.07
CA ALA A 183 -27.79 -3.87 -23.02
C ALA A 183 -29.26 -3.87 -23.47
N GLN A 184 -29.96 -2.74 -23.24
CA GLN A 184 -31.32 -2.45 -23.68
C GLN A 184 -31.45 -2.36 -25.21
N THR A 185 -30.35 -2.22 -25.95
CA THR A 185 -30.34 -2.18 -27.43
C THR A 185 -30.76 -3.54 -27.99
N PRO A 186 -31.80 -3.61 -28.86
CA PRO A 186 -32.24 -4.86 -29.49
C PRO A 186 -31.10 -5.58 -30.21
N CYS A 187 -31.06 -6.92 -30.08
CA CYS A 187 -29.92 -7.71 -30.55
C CYS A 187 -29.59 -7.49 -32.03
N ASP A 188 -30.64 -7.42 -32.87
CA ASP A 188 -30.55 -7.25 -34.33
C ASP A 188 -30.01 -5.88 -34.78
N SER A 189 -29.84 -4.92 -33.83
CA SER A 189 -29.26 -3.59 -34.09
C SER A 189 -28.02 -3.29 -33.24
N ARG A 190 -27.39 -4.29 -32.61
CA ARG A 190 -26.17 -4.11 -31.82
C ARG A 190 -24.95 -3.91 -32.73
N GLN A 191 -24.59 -2.65 -32.96
CA GLN A 191 -23.30 -2.26 -33.54
C GLN A 191 -22.11 -2.86 -32.74
N PRO A 192 -20.95 -3.11 -33.36
CA PRO A 192 -19.71 -3.31 -32.60
C PRO A 192 -19.43 -2.07 -31.75
N CYS A 193 -18.73 -2.25 -30.63
CA CYS A 193 -18.16 -1.11 -29.92
C CYS A 193 -17.05 -0.51 -30.79
N ALA A 194 -16.91 0.81 -30.78
CA ALA A 194 -15.89 1.53 -31.51
C ALA A 194 -15.15 2.50 -30.58
N VAL A 195 -13.85 2.65 -30.80
CA VAL A 195 -12.98 3.57 -30.06
C VAL A 195 -12.31 4.48 -31.08
N GLU A 196 -12.65 5.76 -31.05
CA GLU A 196 -12.03 6.82 -31.86
C GLU A 196 -10.86 7.42 -31.08
N CYS A 197 -9.71 7.59 -31.75
CA CYS A 197 -8.51 8.12 -31.14
C CYS A 197 -7.59 8.80 -32.16
N HIS A 198 -6.87 9.84 -31.74
CA HIS A 198 -5.83 10.50 -32.52
C HIS A 198 -4.42 10.06 -32.09
N ASP A 199 -3.47 10.06 -33.02
CA ASP A 199 -2.06 9.84 -32.71
C ASP A 199 -1.33 11.14 -32.29
N ILE A 200 -0.04 11.06 -31.96
CA ILE A 200 0.81 12.22 -31.61
C ILE A 200 1.03 13.24 -32.76
N HIS A 201 0.50 12.98 -33.96
CA HIS A 201 0.49 13.91 -35.09
C HIS A 201 -0.92 14.47 -35.37
N GLY A 202 -1.95 13.96 -34.68
CA GLY A 202 -3.35 14.32 -34.87
C GLY A 202 -4.07 13.49 -35.94
N GLU A 203 -3.47 12.40 -36.43
CA GLU A 203 -4.11 11.51 -37.40
C GLU A 203 -5.15 10.63 -36.69
N LEU A 204 -6.38 10.64 -37.20
CA LEU A 204 -7.52 9.94 -36.62
C LEU A 204 -7.54 8.46 -37.00
N SER A 205 -7.85 7.61 -36.03
CA SER A 205 -8.04 6.18 -36.21
C SER A 205 -9.25 5.65 -35.41
N THR A 206 -9.80 4.52 -35.84
CA THR A 206 -10.95 3.89 -35.19
C THR A 206 -10.71 2.40 -35.03
N PHE A 207 -10.74 1.93 -33.78
CA PHE A 207 -10.70 0.50 -33.45
C PHE A 207 -12.13 0.00 -33.23
N GLN A 208 -12.42 -1.24 -33.63
CA GLN A 208 -13.71 -1.89 -33.42
C GLN A 208 -13.55 -3.21 -32.66
N GLY A 209 -14.53 -3.55 -31.82
CA GLY A 209 -14.52 -4.79 -31.04
C GLY A 209 -15.88 -5.17 -30.47
N ASP A 210 -15.97 -6.40 -29.95
CA ASP A 210 -17.20 -6.93 -29.37
C ASP A 210 -17.55 -6.28 -28.03
N ALA A 211 -16.57 -5.71 -27.32
CA ALA A 211 -16.73 -4.95 -26.07
C ALA A 211 -15.53 -4.01 -25.85
N VAL A 212 -15.64 -3.12 -24.86
CA VAL A 212 -14.57 -2.23 -24.38
C VAL A 212 -14.43 -2.38 -22.87
N ILE A 213 -13.18 -2.47 -22.38
CA ILE A 213 -12.85 -2.22 -20.98
C ILE A 213 -12.19 -0.85 -20.92
N SER A 214 -12.81 0.11 -20.25
CA SER A 214 -12.21 1.41 -19.94
C SER A 214 -11.30 1.25 -18.73
N THR A 215 -10.02 1.60 -18.89
CA THR A 215 -9.03 1.70 -17.78
C THR A 215 -8.56 3.14 -17.58
N LEU A 216 -9.42 4.11 -17.91
CA LEU A 216 -9.13 5.54 -17.77
C LEU A 216 -9.18 5.93 -16.28
N PRO A 217 -8.19 6.67 -15.74
CA PRO A 217 -8.22 7.12 -14.34
C PRO A 217 -9.47 7.95 -14.00
N LEU A 218 -9.87 7.93 -12.72
CA LEU A 218 -11.06 8.63 -12.22
C LEU A 218 -11.10 10.12 -12.61
N GLY A 219 -9.94 10.80 -12.60
CA GLY A 219 -9.84 12.19 -13.04
C GLY A 219 -10.16 12.39 -14.53
N VAL A 220 -9.75 11.47 -15.40
CA VAL A 220 -10.04 11.53 -16.85
C VAL A 220 -11.54 11.41 -17.11
N LEU A 221 -12.21 10.52 -16.36
CA LEU A 221 -13.66 10.35 -16.39
C LEU A 221 -14.39 11.58 -15.83
N ARG A 222 -13.97 12.11 -14.67
CA ARG A 222 -14.59 13.29 -14.03
C ARG A 222 -14.42 14.59 -14.82
N HIS A 223 -13.32 14.74 -15.57
CA HIS A 223 -13.12 15.88 -16.47
C HIS A 223 -13.79 15.72 -17.84
N GLY A 224 -14.40 14.56 -18.12
CA GLY A 224 -15.08 14.30 -19.40
C GLY A 224 -14.13 14.34 -20.60
N LEU A 225 -12.86 13.96 -20.41
CA LEU A 225 -11.82 14.05 -21.46
C LEU A 225 -12.03 13.03 -22.59
N VAL A 226 -12.89 12.03 -22.37
CA VAL A 226 -13.31 11.04 -23.36
C VAL A 226 -14.83 11.07 -23.46
N ALA A 227 -15.37 11.21 -24.67
CA ALA A 227 -16.80 11.17 -24.92
C ALA A 227 -17.32 9.71 -24.93
N PHE A 228 -18.48 9.48 -24.31
CA PHE A 228 -19.17 8.19 -24.39
C PHE A 228 -20.44 8.35 -25.24
N GLU A 229 -20.66 7.43 -26.18
CA GLU A 229 -21.82 7.47 -27.09
C GLU A 229 -22.53 6.09 -27.15
N PRO A 230 -23.72 5.91 -26.57
CA PRO A 230 -24.49 6.90 -25.81
C PRO A 230 -23.77 7.33 -24.51
N SER A 231 -24.25 8.42 -23.89
CA SER A 231 -23.81 8.84 -22.56
C SER A 231 -23.85 7.69 -21.56
N LEU A 232 -22.99 7.73 -20.54
CA LEU A 232 -23.03 6.77 -19.45
C LEU A 232 -24.40 6.80 -18.74
N PRO A 233 -24.90 5.66 -18.22
CA PRO A 233 -26.07 5.59 -17.36
C PRO A 233 -26.06 6.63 -16.22
N ASP A 234 -27.24 7.12 -15.83
CA ASP A 234 -27.38 8.20 -14.85
C ASP A 234 -26.81 7.85 -13.46
N ASP A 235 -26.81 6.57 -13.07
CA ASP A 235 -26.19 6.09 -11.83
C ASP A 235 -24.65 6.12 -11.89
N LEU A 236 -24.05 5.68 -13.01
CA LEU A 236 -22.60 5.84 -13.27
C LEU A 236 -22.19 7.31 -13.33
N GLN A 237 -22.98 8.17 -14.00
CA GLN A 237 -22.72 9.61 -14.02
C GLN A 237 -22.79 10.21 -12.61
N HIS A 238 -23.79 9.84 -11.80
CA HIS A 238 -23.93 10.36 -10.44
C HIS A 238 -22.79 9.88 -9.54
N ALA A 239 -22.44 8.59 -9.58
CA ALA A 239 -21.32 8.02 -8.82
C ALA A 239 -20.01 8.76 -9.11
N LEU A 240 -19.70 9.03 -10.39
CA LEU A 240 -18.53 9.82 -10.79
C LEU A 240 -18.56 11.26 -10.22
N THR A 241 -19.72 11.85 -9.91
CA THR A 241 -19.78 13.15 -9.21
C THR A 241 -19.50 13.06 -7.71
N LYS A 242 -19.68 11.89 -7.09
CA LYS A 242 -19.60 11.64 -5.64
C LYS A 242 -18.40 10.78 -5.23
N PHE A 243 -17.35 10.75 -6.04
CA PHE A 243 -16.11 10.05 -5.75
C PHE A 243 -14.92 10.90 -6.18
N SER A 244 -14.15 11.43 -5.22
CA SER A 244 -13.03 12.33 -5.51
C SER A 244 -11.70 11.61 -5.73
N TYR A 245 -10.71 12.37 -6.16
CA TYR A 245 -9.31 11.95 -6.26
C TYR A 245 -8.40 13.01 -5.63
N GLY A 246 -7.21 12.58 -5.20
CA GLY A 246 -6.17 13.43 -4.61
C GLY A 246 -4.99 13.64 -5.56
N ALA A 247 -3.96 14.30 -5.06
CA ALA A 247 -2.68 14.47 -5.76
C ALA A 247 -1.49 14.32 -4.80
N LEU A 248 -1.01 13.08 -4.63
CA LEU A 248 0.26 12.79 -3.97
C LEU A 248 1.43 13.07 -4.93
N GLY A 249 2.23 14.08 -4.61
CA GLY A 249 3.47 14.41 -5.29
C GLY A 249 4.68 13.70 -4.69
N LYS A 250 5.72 13.50 -5.49
CA LYS A 250 7.04 13.02 -5.04
C LYS A 250 8.15 13.89 -5.60
N VAL A 251 9.13 14.23 -4.75
CA VAL A 251 10.33 14.96 -5.14
C VAL A 251 11.57 14.20 -4.69
N PHE A 252 12.39 13.79 -5.66
CA PHE A 252 13.63 13.06 -5.48
C PHE A 252 14.80 14.05 -5.44
N PHE A 253 15.69 13.91 -4.47
CA PHE A 253 16.86 14.78 -4.29
C PHE A 253 18.13 13.93 -4.17
N GLU A 254 18.96 13.93 -5.21
CA GLU A 254 20.24 13.22 -5.23
C GLU A 254 21.35 14.10 -4.64
N PHE A 255 22.13 13.58 -3.69
CA PHE A 255 23.21 14.29 -3.03
C PHE A 255 24.58 13.65 -3.24
N ALA A 256 25.63 14.47 -3.25
CA ALA A 256 27.01 14.00 -3.35
C ALA A 256 27.41 13.02 -2.22
N ASP A 257 26.85 13.18 -1.03
CA ASP A 257 27.05 12.32 0.15
C ASP A 257 25.80 12.24 1.03
N VAL A 258 25.67 11.14 1.78
CA VAL A 258 24.59 10.92 2.74
C VAL A 258 24.86 11.70 4.03
N PHE A 259 23.95 12.60 4.40
CA PHE A 259 24.04 13.42 5.62
C PHE A 259 22.96 13.08 6.67
N TRP A 260 21.99 12.24 6.32
CA TRP A 260 20.87 11.80 7.16
C TRP A 260 21.18 10.46 7.87
N SER A 261 20.21 9.91 8.60
CA SER A 261 20.37 8.60 9.26
C SER A 261 20.53 7.48 8.23
N LYS A 262 21.36 6.46 8.55
CA LYS A 262 21.51 5.26 7.72
C LYS A 262 20.75 4.05 8.25
N ASP A 263 20.02 4.25 9.35
CA ASP A 263 19.44 3.19 10.18
C ASP A 263 17.91 3.36 10.38
N ASN A 264 17.28 4.24 9.59
CA ASN A 264 15.85 4.57 9.65
C ASN A 264 15.29 4.79 8.23
N ASP A 265 14.19 4.12 7.89
CA ASP A 265 13.69 4.02 6.51
C ASP A 265 12.94 5.26 6.04
N GLN A 266 12.36 6.00 6.99
CA GLN A 266 11.53 7.16 6.73
C GLN A 266 11.79 8.28 7.77
N PHE A 267 11.68 9.53 7.32
CA PHE A 267 11.74 10.73 8.16
C PHE A 267 10.42 11.49 8.03
N MET A 268 9.67 11.56 9.11
CA MET A 268 8.40 12.30 9.17
C MET A 268 8.67 13.71 9.69
N TYR A 269 8.06 14.71 9.08
CA TYR A 269 8.07 16.08 9.58
C TYR A 269 6.64 16.56 9.84
N TYR A 270 6.41 17.13 11.03
CA TYR A 270 5.15 17.76 11.43
C TYR A 270 5.33 19.28 11.54
N PRO A 271 4.47 20.10 10.91
CA PRO A 271 4.54 21.56 11.03
C PRO A 271 4.29 22.05 12.46
N THR A 272 4.80 23.24 12.77
CA THR A 272 4.53 23.93 14.04
C THR A 272 3.02 24.22 14.18
N PRO A 273 2.35 23.83 15.29
CA PRO A 273 0.92 24.08 15.50
C PRO A 273 0.59 25.59 15.53
N PRO A 274 -0.53 26.05 14.93
CA PRO A 274 -0.89 27.47 14.93
C PRO A 274 -0.97 28.11 16.33
N LEU A 275 -1.52 27.39 17.31
CA LEU A 275 -1.64 27.85 18.70
C LEU A 275 -0.27 28.10 19.37
N ALA A 276 0.77 27.35 18.98
CA ALA A 276 2.13 27.57 19.48
C ALA A 276 2.72 28.92 18.99
N VAL A 277 2.23 29.43 17.86
CA VAL A 277 2.61 30.76 17.34
C VAL A 277 1.96 31.86 18.17
N GLU A 278 0.69 31.72 18.55
CA GLU A 278 -0.03 32.72 19.35
C GLU A 278 0.57 32.89 20.76
N ASP A 279 0.91 31.80 21.45
CA ASP A 279 1.53 31.85 22.79
C ASP A 279 2.89 32.58 22.78
N LEU A 280 3.68 32.43 21.70
CA LEU A 280 4.99 33.09 21.58
C LEU A 280 4.90 34.62 21.44
N TYR A 281 3.83 35.14 20.84
CA TYR A 281 3.63 36.59 20.63
C TYR A 281 2.66 37.24 21.63
N SER A 282 1.89 36.47 22.40
CA SER A 282 0.87 36.97 23.35
C SER A 282 1.41 37.72 24.59
N THR A 283 2.72 37.95 24.69
CA THR A 283 3.32 38.74 25.78
C THR A 283 3.29 40.26 25.55
N SER A 284 2.95 40.74 24.34
CA SER A 284 2.79 42.18 24.04
C SER A 284 1.33 42.57 23.83
N ALA A 285 0.69 43.09 24.88
CA ALA A 285 -0.66 43.66 24.78
C ALA A 285 -0.66 44.95 23.95
N GLY A 286 -1.31 44.93 22.77
CA GLY A 286 -1.82 46.15 22.11
C GLY A 286 -1.11 46.64 20.84
N SER A 287 -1.07 45.82 19.79
CA SER A 287 -1.04 46.35 18.40
C SER A 287 -1.69 45.38 17.42
N GLY A 288 -2.87 45.73 16.92
CA GLY A 288 -3.52 44.97 15.84
C GLY A 288 -3.09 45.44 14.47
N SER A 289 -2.21 44.68 13.79
CA SER A 289 -1.95 44.84 12.35
C SER A 289 -1.24 43.64 11.75
N SER A 290 -1.64 43.29 10.53
CA SER A 290 -0.96 42.41 9.54
C SER A 290 -0.61 40.97 9.96
N HIS A 291 -0.92 40.03 9.06
CA HIS A 291 -0.26 38.72 9.01
C HIS A 291 1.26 38.91 9.17
N SER A 292 1.88 38.21 10.12
CA SER A 292 3.28 37.85 9.98
C SER A 292 3.42 37.09 8.66
N SER A 293 4.28 37.55 7.76
CA SER A 293 4.52 36.82 6.51
C SER A 293 5.14 35.47 6.86
N GLU A 294 4.35 34.42 6.82
CA GLU A 294 4.82 33.05 6.97
C GLU A 294 6.01 32.84 6.02
N VAL A 295 7.10 32.32 6.56
CA VAL A 295 8.30 32.11 5.76
C VAL A 295 7.98 30.99 4.77
N ASP A 296 7.92 31.34 3.49
CA ASP A 296 7.56 30.43 2.40
C ASP A 296 8.54 29.25 2.33
N SER A 297 8.11 28.11 2.85
CA SER A 297 8.99 27.01 3.29
C SER A 297 8.25 25.68 3.27
N ILE A 298 8.98 24.59 3.02
CA ILE A 298 8.46 23.23 3.21
C ILE A 298 7.99 22.98 4.65
N LEU A 299 8.53 23.70 5.63
CA LEU A 299 8.26 23.50 7.07
C LEU A 299 6.83 23.87 7.49
N ASN A 300 6.04 24.45 6.59
CA ASN A 300 4.62 24.77 6.82
C ASN A 300 3.71 23.56 6.48
N TYR A 301 4.27 22.48 5.92
CA TYR A 301 3.55 21.31 5.40
C TYR A 301 4.07 20.02 6.02
N ALA A 302 3.21 19.01 6.19
CA ALA A 302 3.65 17.69 6.61
C ALA A 302 4.42 17.01 5.46
N THR A 303 5.45 16.22 5.78
CA THR A 303 6.18 15.42 4.78
C THR A 303 6.57 14.05 5.30
N VAL A 304 6.39 13.02 4.46
CA VAL A 304 7.08 11.72 4.60
C VAL A 304 8.30 11.77 3.67
N THR A 305 9.51 11.56 4.21
CA THR A 305 10.74 11.50 3.43
C THR A 305 11.32 10.09 3.45
N ILE A 306 11.29 9.41 2.32
CA ILE A 306 11.77 8.02 2.15
C ILE A 306 13.29 7.99 1.98
N ASN A 307 13.96 7.10 2.72
CA ASN A 307 15.42 6.93 2.75
C ASN A 307 15.90 5.89 1.72
N LEU A 308 16.10 6.31 0.47
CA LEU A 308 16.47 5.41 -0.61
C LEU A 308 17.90 4.84 -0.48
N TRP A 309 18.74 5.37 0.42
CA TRP A 309 20.03 4.76 0.77
C TRP A 309 19.89 3.35 1.36
N ILE A 310 18.88 3.12 2.22
CA ILE A 310 18.66 1.79 2.82
C ILE A 310 18.02 0.85 1.80
N MET A 311 17.08 1.37 1.02
CA MET A 311 16.29 0.60 0.06
C MET A 311 17.12 0.18 -1.17
N THR A 312 17.94 1.07 -1.73
CA THR A 312 18.66 0.86 -3.01
C THR A 312 20.16 1.11 -2.96
N GLY A 313 20.69 1.74 -1.90
CA GLY A 313 22.08 2.22 -1.84
C GLY A 313 22.33 3.55 -2.56
N SER A 314 21.29 4.18 -3.11
CA SER A 314 21.38 5.51 -3.73
C SER A 314 21.64 6.61 -2.68
N LYS A 315 22.29 7.70 -3.08
CA LYS A 315 22.49 8.87 -2.20
C LYS A 315 21.32 9.84 -2.32
N GLU A 316 20.11 9.33 -2.17
CA GLU A 316 18.88 10.03 -2.56
C GLU A 316 17.83 10.01 -1.44
N LEU A 317 17.03 11.08 -1.39
CA LEU A 317 15.83 11.19 -0.57
C LEU A 317 14.62 11.43 -1.47
N CYS A 318 13.53 10.70 -1.25
CA CYS A 318 12.24 10.94 -1.90
C CYS A 318 11.29 11.59 -0.89
N VAL A 319 11.04 12.89 -1.01
CA VAL A 319 10.06 13.62 -0.19
C VAL A 319 8.70 13.53 -0.85
N GLN A 320 7.71 12.95 -0.16
CA GLN A 320 6.31 12.99 -0.55
C GLN A 320 5.67 14.31 -0.09
N VAL A 321 4.69 14.79 -0.86
CA VAL A 321 3.84 15.95 -0.56
C VAL A 321 2.39 15.69 -1.02
N ALA A 322 1.41 16.36 -0.42
CA ALA A 322 0.00 16.29 -0.79
C ALA A 322 -0.51 17.61 -1.41
N GLU A 323 -1.70 17.62 -1.99
CA GLU A 323 -2.34 18.87 -2.40
C GLU A 323 -2.74 19.75 -1.20
N PRO A 324 -2.73 21.09 -1.32
CA PRO A 324 -2.44 21.89 -2.52
C PRO A 324 -0.95 22.09 -2.84
N LEU A 325 -0.03 21.52 -2.04
CA LEU A 325 1.40 21.69 -2.26
C LEU A 325 1.88 20.97 -3.53
N THR A 326 1.37 19.77 -3.83
CA THR A 326 1.74 19.01 -5.04
C THR A 326 1.63 19.83 -6.31
N GLN A 327 0.48 20.45 -6.59
CA GLN A 327 0.23 21.26 -7.78
C GLN A 327 1.28 22.39 -7.91
N ARG A 328 1.61 23.05 -6.79
CA ARG A 328 2.63 24.10 -6.72
C ARG A 328 4.02 23.54 -7.02
N ILE A 329 4.41 22.43 -6.40
CA ILE A 329 5.74 21.81 -6.55
C ILE A 329 5.95 21.28 -7.96
N GLU A 330 4.95 20.64 -8.55
CA GLU A 330 5.02 20.17 -9.94
C GLU A 330 5.10 21.35 -10.92
N ALA A 331 4.57 22.53 -10.59
CA ALA A 331 4.72 23.75 -11.39
C ALA A 331 6.10 24.45 -11.26
N MET A 332 6.93 24.09 -10.27
CA MET A 332 8.24 24.71 -10.07
C MET A 332 9.30 24.16 -11.05
N THR A 333 9.56 24.91 -12.12
CA THR A 333 10.57 24.57 -13.14
C THR A 333 12.01 24.93 -12.76
N ASP A 334 12.22 25.94 -11.90
CA ASP A 334 13.56 26.27 -11.38
C ASP A 334 13.97 25.32 -10.24
N LYS A 335 14.84 24.35 -10.56
CA LYS A 335 15.45 23.44 -9.58
C LYS A 335 16.16 24.19 -8.43
N ARG A 336 16.64 25.43 -8.59
CA ARG A 336 17.24 26.21 -7.48
C ARG A 336 16.20 26.78 -6.53
N ALA A 337 15.10 27.33 -7.03
CA ALA A 337 13.96 27.74 -6.20
C ALA A 337 13.36 26.53 -5.46
N LEU A 338 13.20 25.40 -6.16
CA LEU A 338 12.71 24.15 -5.58
C LEU A 338 13.64 23.65 -4.45
N TYR A 339 14.96 23.60 -4.67
CA TYR A 339 15.89 23.22 -3.62
C TYR A 339 15.83 24.17 -2.41
N LYS A 340 15.77 25.49 -2.62
CA LYS A 340 15.66 26.47 -1.52
C LYS A 340 14.42 26.27 -0.65
N PHE A 341 13.29 25.91 -1.26
CA PHE A 341 12.05 25.65 -0.54
C PHE A 341 12.16 24.41 0.37
N PHE A 342 12.86 23.37 -0.08
CA PHE A 342 13.11 22.14 0.70
C PHE A 342 14.36 22.18 1.60
N GLU A 343 15.29 23.12 1.39
CA GLU A 343 16.55 23.21 2.15
C GLU A 343 16.37 23.22 3.68
N PRO A 344 15.37 23.90 4.27
CA PRO A 344 15.11 23.88 5.71
C PRO A 344 14.88 22.46 6.26
N LEU A 345 14.11 21.61 5.57
CA LEU A 345 13.89 20.21 5.95
C LEU A 345 15.22 19.43 5.97
N PHE A 346 16.02 19.54 4.91
CA PHE A 346 17.34 18.89 4.86
C PHE A 346 18.27 19.38 5.98
N ARG A 347 18.19 20.65 6.38
CA ARG A 347 18.97 21.18 7.50
C ARG A 347 18.60 20.53 8.85
N LEU A 348 17.34 20.11 9.04
CA LEU A 348 16.87 19.35 10.21
C LEU A 348 17.31 17.88 10.16
N LEU A 349 17.27 17.23 8.97
CA LEU A 349 17.62 15.81 8.80
C LEU A 349 19.12 15.49 8.98
N ARG A 350 20.00 16.50 9.09
CA ARG A 350 21.45 16.29 9.29
C ARG A 350 21.79 15.61 10.61
N THR A 351 22.52 14.51 10.53
CA THR A 351 23.15 13.85 11.69
C THR A 351 24.31 14.65 12.29
N GLU A 352 24.92 15.55 11.51
CA GLU A 352 25.99 16.46 11.95
C GLU A 352 25.60 17.93 11.73
N PRO A 353 24.89 18.58 12.67
CA PRO A 353 24.32 19.93 12.48
C PRO A 353 25.32 21.06 12.16
N TYR A 354 26.60 20.86 12.47
CA TYR A 354 27.68 21.82 12.19
C TYR A 354 28.29 21.67 10.78
N LYS A 355 28.02 20.57 10.07
CA LYS A 355 28.45 20.41 8.67
C LYS A 355 27.46 21.07 7.72
N ALA A 356 27.99 21.69 6.67
CA ALA A 356 27.18 22.15 5.53
C ALA A 356 26.50 20.95 4.85
N LEU A 357 25.36 21.19 4.19
CA LEU A 357 24.73 20.18 3.36
C LEU A 357 25.67 19.78 2.19
N PRO A 358 25.79 18.49 1.87
CA PRO A 358 26.47 18.02 0.67
C PRO A 358 25.88 18.64 -0.60
N ARG A 359 26.71 18.75 -1.65
CA ARG A 359 26.28 19.29 -2.94
C ARG A 359 25.17 18.43 -3.53
N LEU A 360 24.00 19.04 -3.75
CA LEU A 360 22.91 18.48 -4.55
C LEU A 360 23.39 18.22 -5.99
N LEU A 361 23.05 17.05 -6.53
CA LEU A 361 23.42 16.61 -7.88
C LEU A 361 22.23 16.72 -8.84
N ASN A 362 21.07 16.22 -8.44
CA ASN A 362 19.84 16.23 -9.22
C ASN A 362 18.61 16.53 -8.34
N ILE A 363 17.51 16.95 -8.98
CA ILE A 363 16.16 16.99 -8.40
C ILE A 363 15.18 16.50 -9.45
N GLU A 364 14.29 15.59 -9.12
CA GLU A 364 13.21 15.17 -10.01
C GLU A 364 11.86 15.26 -9.31
N THR A 365 10.80 15.61 -10.03
CA THR A 365 9.44 15.73 -9.51
C THR A 365 8.53 14.84 -10.32
N THR A 366 7.47 14.32 -9.71
CA THR A 366 6.27 13.89 -10.46
C THR A 366 5.66 15.03 -11.27
N LYS A 367 4.70 14.71 -12.15
CA LYS A 367 3.91 15.67 -12.97
C LYS A 367 2.43 15.28 -13.07
N TRP A 368 1.91 14.51 -12.10
CA TRP A 368 0.57 13.92 -12.17
C TRP A 368 -0.55 14.97 -12.26
N THR A 369 -0.36 16.13 -11.64
CA THR A 369 -1.32 17.25 -11.68
C THR A 369 -1.31 18.04 -12.99
N GLN A 370 -0.36 17.73 -13.89
CA GLN A 370 -0.20 18.35 -15.20
C GLN A 370 -0.41 17.36 -16.36
N ASP A 371 -0.54 16.07 -16.05
CA ASP A 371 -0.77 15.02 -17.03
C ASP A 371 -2.28 14.82 -17.28
N PRO A 372 -2.81 15.14 -18.47
CA PRO A 372 -4.21 14.90 -18.80
C PRO A 372 -4.55 13.40 -18.85
N LEU A 373 -3.58 12.52 -19.09
CA LEU A 373 -3.79 11.06 -19.14
C LEU A 373 -3.88 10.45 -17.72
N ALA A 374 -3.31 11.13 -16.72
CA ALA A 374 -3.56 10.83 -15.30
C ALA A 374 -4.88 11.48 -14.80
N GLY A 375 -5.47 12.40 -15.57
CA GLY A 375 -6.66 13.15 -15.16
C GLY A 375 -6.35 14.30 -14.19
N PHE A 376 -5.14 14.85 -14.22
CA PHE A 376 -4.67 15.94 -13.35
C PHE A 376 -4.65 15.61 -11.83
N GLY A 377 -4.46 14.33 -11.48
CA GLY A 377 -4.35 13.85 -10.10
C GLY A 377 -3.56 12.54 -10.00
N SER A 378 -3.43 11.97 -8.80
CA SER A 378 -2.65 10.74 -8.58
C SER A 378 -3.48 9.45 -8.53
N TYR A 379 -4.56 9.46 -7.75
CA TYR A 379 -5.46 8.31 -7.50
C TYR A 379 -6.69 8.76 -6.68
N SER A 380 -7.72 7.92 -6.62
CA SER A 380 -8.95 8.13 -5.83
C SER A 380 -8.67 8.47 -4.36
N ALA A 381 -9.42 9.42 -3.80
CA ALA A 381 -9.31 9.80 -2.40
C ALA A 381 -10.60 10.48 -1.94
N ASP A 382 -11.21 9.93 -0.89
CA ASP A 382 -12.57 10.29 -0.47
C ASP A 382 -12.58 11.61 0.30
N LYS A 383 -13.36 12.57 -0.19
CA LYS A 383 -13.51 13.92 0.39
C LYS A 383 -14.85 14.07 1.08
N VAL A 384 -14.99 15.09 1.92
CA VAL A 384 -16.19 15.26 2.77
C VAL A 384 -17.47 15.26 1.94
N GLY A 385 -18.32 14.25 2.16
CA GLY A 385 -19.58 14.07 1.43
C GLY A 385 -19.48 13.33 0.09
N ASP A 386 -18.35 12.66 -0.21
CA ASP A 386 -18.30 11.59 -1.21
C ASP A 386 -19.01 10.32 -0.71
N GLU A 387 -19.52 9.54 -1.66
CA GLU A 387 -20.27 8.30 -1.46
C GLU A 387 -19.73 7.25 -2.47
N PRO A 388 -18.48 6.77 -2.30
CA PRO A 388 -17.79 5.89 -3.25
C PRO A 388 -18.50 4.53 -3.44
N GLU A 389 -19.35 4.13 -2.50
CA GLU A 389 -20.23 2.96 -2.61
C GLU A 389 -21.16 3.03 -3.83
N LEU A 390 -21.61 4.25 -4.21
CA LEU A 390 -22.43 4.46 -5.40
C LEU A 390 -21.72 4.01 -6.69
N MET A 391 -20.38 4.10 -6.73
CA MET A 391 -19.58 3.60 -7.86
C MET A 391 -19.58 2.07 -7.90
N MET A 392 -19.57 1.40 -6.75
CA MET A 392 -19.65 -0.06 -6.69
C MET A 392 -21.03 -0.58 -7.11
N ASP A 393 -22.10 0.05 -6.60
CA ASP A 393 -23.49 -0.29 -6.96
C ASP A 393 -23.72 -0.09 -8.46
N ALA A 394 -23.24 1.01 -9.03
CA ALA A 394 -23.33 1.27 -10.47
C ALA A 394 -22.50 0.25 -11.30
N LEU A 395 -21.30 -0.14 -10.86
CA LEU A 395 -20.51 -1.17 -11.52
C LEU A 395 -21.18 -2.55 -11.49
N GLU A 396 -21.85 -2.91 -10.38
CA GLU A 396 -22.60 -4.18 -10.24
C GLU A 396 -23.92 -4.17 -11.02
N ASN A 397 -24.59 -3.01 -11.15
CA ASN A 397 -25.75 -2.81 -12.03
C ASN A 397 -25.39 -3.08 -13.50
N HIS A 398 -24.22 -2.59 -13.95
CA HIS A 398 -23.79 -2.64 -15.35
C HIS A 398 -22.78 -3.77 -15.64
N LYS A 399 -22.58 -4.73 -14.75
CA LYS A 399 -21.61 -5.83 -14.89
C LYS A 399 -21.77 -6.69 -16.15
N ASP A 400 -22.98 -6.79 -16.69
CA ASP A 400 -23.28 -7.57 -17.90
C ASP A 400 -23.19 -6.70 -19.18
N SER A 401 -22.81 -5.42 -19.06
CA SER A 401 -22.62 -4.46 -20.17
C SER A 401 -21.38 -4.77 -21.02
N ARG A 402 -21.47 -4.43 -22.31
CA ARG A 402 -20.34 -4.47 -23.27
C ARG A 402 -19.34 -3.33 -23.08
N LEU A 403 -19.67 -2.34 -22.27
CA LEU A 403 -18.73 -1.36 -21.71
C LEU A 403 -18.50 -1.71 -20.23
N GLN A 404 -17.31 -2.20 -19.91
CA GLN A 404 -16.85 -2.43 -18.54
C GLN A 404 -15.84 -1.36 -18.13
N PHE A 405 -15.63 -1.20 -16.83
CA PHE A 405 -14.61 -0.31 -16.26
C PHE A 405 -13.66 -1.12 -15.35
N ALA A 406 -12.40 -0.71 -15.29
CA ALA A 406 -11.39 -1.22 -14.39
C ALA A 406 -10.37 -0.13 -14.05
N GLY A 407 -9.63 -0.31 -12.96
CA GLY A 407 -8.80 0.74 -12.37
C GLY A 407 -8.82 0.68 -10.84
N GLU A 408 -8.10 1.57 -10.17
CA GLU A 408 -8.06 1.59 -8.70
C GLU A 408 -9.43 2.01 -8.12
N HIS A 409 -10.05 3.04 -8.68
CA HIS A 409 -11.41 3.52 -8.38
C HIS A 409 -12.56 2.55 -8.76
N CYS A 410 -12.28 1.29 -9.10
CA CYS A 410 -13.30 0.28 -9.37
C CYS A 410 -13.43 -0.76 -8.23
N THR A 411 -12.89 -0.47 -7.04
CA THR A 411 -12.98 -1.32 -5.85
C THR A 411 -12.87 -0.51 -4.56
N MET A 412 -13.68 -0.83 -3.55
CA MET A 412 -13.48 -0.33 -2.17
C MET A 412 -12.29 -1.00 -1.49
N VAL A 413 -12.11 -2.31 -1.72
CA VAL A 413 -10.97 -3.07 -1.16
C VAL A 413 -9.73 -2.75 -1.99
N ALA A 414 -8.71 -2.17 -1.35
CA ALA A 414 -7.51 -1.67 -2.02
C ALA A 414 -7.80 -0.57 -3.07
N ASN A 415 -8.74 0.32 -2.77
CA ASN A 415 -8.93 1.58 -3.47
C ASN A 415 -7.61 2.37 -3.55
N GLY A 416 -7.42 3.18 -4.61
CA GLY A 416 -6.16 3.87 -4.91
C GLY A 416 -4.92 2.98 -5.18
N CYS A 417 -5.00 1.65 -5.02
CA CYS A 417 -3.83 0.77 -5.02
C CYS A 417 -3.65 -0.05 -6.31
N VAL A 418 -2.38 -0.29 -6.69
CA VAL A 418 -2.00 -1.10 -7.88
C VAL A 418 -2.61 -2.50 -7.87
N HIS A 419 -2.76 -3.13 -6.70
CA HIS A 419 -3.36 -4.47 -6.59
C HIS A 419 -4.90 -4.46 -6.66
N GLY A 420 -5.54 -3.34 -6.29
CA GLY A 420 -6.96 -3.10 -6.59
C GLY A 420 -7.17 -2.97 -8.10
N ALA A 421 -6.38 -2.11 -8.76
CA ALA A 421 -6.42 -1.91 -10.21
C ALA A 421 -6.16 -3.21 -11.02
N PHE A 422 -5.27 -4.09 -10.54
CA PHE A 422 -5.06 -5.41 -11.14
C PHE A 422 -6.30 -6.30 -10.98
N ALA A 423 -6.86 -6.40 -9.77
CA ALA A 423 -8.02 -7.24 -9.49
C ALA A 423 -9.30 -6.79 -10.21
N THR A 424 -9.51 -5.49 -10.38
CA THR A 424 -10.66 -4.95 -11.13
C THR A 424 -10.51 -5.22 -12.64
N GLY A 425 -9.28 -5.18 -13.17
CA GLY A 425 -8.97 -5.63 -14.53
C GLY A 425 -9.32 -7.10 -14.77
N GLU A 426 -9.00 -7.99 -13.83
CA GLU A 426 -9.45 -9.39 -13.90
C GLU A 426 -10.99 -9.50 -13.86
N THR A 427 -11.67 -8.70 -13.02
CA THR A 427 -13.13 -8.73 -12.88
C THR A 427 -13.85 -8.27 -14.14
N ALA A 428 -13.44 -7.15 -14.74
CA ALA A 428 -13.97 -6.68 -16.03
C ALA A 428 -13.78 -7.74 -17.15
N ALA A 429 -12.63 -8.42 -17.18
CA ALA A 429 -12.40 -9.51 -18.12
C ALA A 429 -13.31 -10.74 -17.87
N ARG A 430 -13.50 -11.15 -16.61
CA ARG A 430 -14.43 -12.25 -16.23
C ARG A 430 -15.88 -11.92 -16.60
N ASN A 431 -16.30 -10.67 -16.40
CA ASN A 431 -17.63 -10.20 -16.75
C ASN A 431 -17.90 -10.33 -18.26
N LEU A 432 -16.99 -9.83 -19.10
CA LEU A 432 -17.13 -9.96 -20.56
C LEU A 432 -17.10 -11.43 -21.02
N LEU A 433 -16.23 -12.27 -20.46
CA LEU A 433 -16.20 -13.72 -20.77
C LEU A 433 -17.56 -14.38 -20.47
N ARG A 434 -18.18 -14.06 -19.33
CA ARG A 434 -19.54 -14.50 -18.99
C ARG A 434 -20.58 -14.00 -20.00
N THR A 435 -20.58 -12.70 -20.31
CA THR A 435 -21.52 -12.09 -21.27
C THR A 435 -21.42 -12.72 -22.66
N PHE A 436 -20.22 -13.11 -23.09
CA PHE A 436 -20.00 -13.81 -24.36
C PHE A 436 -20.22 -15.33 -24.30
N ASN A 437 -20.62 -15.89 -23.14
CA ASN A 437 -20.76 -17.33 -22.90
C ASN A 437 -19.46 -18.12 -23.21
N ILE A 438 -18.31 -17.50 -22.96
CA ILE A 438 -16.99 -18.14 -23.08
C ILE A 438 -16.66 -18.76 -21.72
N GLU A 439 -16.60 -20.09 -21.66
CA GLU A 439 -16.14 -20.80 -20.47
C GLU A 439 -14.70 -20.39 -20.14
N SER A 440 -14.50 -19.69 -19.02
CA SER A 440 -13.21 -19.64 -18.36
C SER A 440 -12.96 -20.99 -17.68
N GLU A 441 -11.79 -21.59 -17.90
CA GLU A 441 -11.34 -22.77 -17.15
C GLU A 441 -11.13 -22.36 -15.68
N GLN A 442 -12.19 -22.43 -14.86
CA GLN A 442 -12.07 -22.34 -13.40
C GLN A 442 -11.19 -23.50 -12.93
N THR A 443 -9.95 -23.21 -12.55
CA THR A 443 -9.07 -24.26 -12.04
C THR A 443 -9.57 -24.71 -10.68
N GLN A 444 -9.97 -25.98 -10.58
CA GLN A 444 -10.31 -26.59 -9.30
C GLN A 444 -9.15 -26.43 -8.30
N PRO A 445 -9.43 -26.15 -7.01
CA PRO A 445 -8.40 -26.18 -5.98
C PRO A 445 -7.71 -27.55 -5.98
N LEU A 446 -6.38 -27.57 -5.95
CA LEU A 446 -5.59 -28.81 -6.02
C LEU A 446 -5.55 -29.56 -4.69
N GLU A 447 -6.72 -29.99 -4.19
CA GLU A 447 -6.83 -31.11 -3.25
C GLU A 447 -6.47 -32.43 -3.94
N HIS A 448 -5.21 -32.59 -4.38
CA HIS A 448 -4.51 -33.89 -4.35
C HIS A 448 -3.04 -33.79 -4.79
N GLY A 449 -2.17 -34.43 -3.99
CA GLY A 449 -1.21 -35.39 -4.55
C GLY A 449 0.09 -34.83 -5.14
N PHE A 450 1.08 -34.68 -4.27
CA PHE A 450 2.49 -34.52 -4.64
C PHE A 450 3.04 -35.79 -5.36
N LEU A 451 2.76 -35.99 -6.66
CA LEU A 451 3.42 -37.02 -7.52
C LEU A 451 2.95 -36.99 -9.01
N LEU A 452 3.56 -36.14 -9.87
CA LEU A 452 3.89 -36.53 -11.27
C LEU A 452 4.76 -35.47 -12.01
N LYS A 453 6.10 -35.65 -12.05
CA LYS A 453 6.98 -35.08 -13.11
C LYS A 453 8.39 -35.69 -13.11
N GLN A 454 8.49 -37.01 -13.24
CA GLN A 454 9.77 -37.71 -13.44
C GLN A 454 9.77 -38.68 -14.63
N THR A 455 8.95 -38.41 -15.65
CA THR A 455 8.70 -39.36 -16.75
C THR A 455 8.54 -38.68 -18.12
N LEU A 456 9.52 -37.90 -18.58
CA LEU A 456 9.65 -37.60 -20.03
C LEU A 456 11.08 -37.26 -20.49
N HIS A 457 12.10 -37.99 -20.01
CA HIS A 457 13.48 -37.85 -20.51
C HIS A 457 14.27 -39.17 -20.51
N LEU A 458 13.64 -40.27 -20.96
CA LEU A 458 14.33 -41.55 -21.17
C LEU A 458 13.72 -42.40 -22.29
N HIS A 459 13.82 -41.93 -23.54
CA HIS A 459 13.47 -42.73 -24.73
C HIS A 459 14.31 -42.43 -25.99
N CYS A 460 15.55 -41.97 -25.81
CA CYS A 460 16.46 -41.73 -26.94
C CYS A 460 17.95 -41.99 -26.58
N ALA A 461 18.27 -43.17 -26.06
CA ALA A 461 19.65 -43.64 -25.83
C ALA A 461 19.75 -45.16 -25.59
N LEU A 462 19.35 -46.00 -26.58
CA LEU A 462 19.58 -47.45 -26.52
C LEU A 462 20.02 -48.03 -27.89
N SER A 463 21.27 -47.79 -28.24
CA SER A 463 22.01 -48.55 -29.26
C SER A 463 23.52 -48.46 -28.99
N CYS A 464 24.25 -49.54 -29.31
CA CYS A 464 25.72 -49.70 -29.26
C CYS A 464 26.42 -49.39 -27.90
N SER A 465 26.65 -50.34 -26.98
CA SER A 465 27.42 -51.62 -27.02
C SER A 465 28.93 -51.52 -26.69
N VAL A 466 29.27 -51.82 -25.42
CA VAL A 466 30.43 -52.60 -24.92
C VAL A 466 31.81 -52.41 -25.59
N THR A 467 32.79 -51.88 -24.84
CA THR A 467 34.14 -52.49 -24.60
C THR A 467 35.01 -51.70 -23.61
N SER A 468 35.94 -52.40 -22.94
CA SER A 468 36.99 -51.91 -22.00
C SER A 468 38.17 -52.90 -21.98
N PRO A 469 39.36 -52.64 -21.37
CA PRO A 469 39.95 -51.40 -20.82
C PRO A 469 41.22 -51.03 -21.67
N PRO A 470 42.54 -51.07 -21.29
CA PRO A 470 43.26 -50.85 -20.01
C PRO A 470 44.58 -50.00 -20.04
N LEU A 471 44.82 -49.28 -18.93
CA LEU A 471 46.11 -49.06 -18.22
C LEU A 471 47.45 -48.74 -18.95
N ARG A 472 48.11 -47.63 -18.55
CA ARG A 472 49.44 -47.66 -17.86
C ARG A 472 49.90 -46.32 -17.21
N SER A 473 50.87 -46.47 -16.31
CA SER A 473 51.62 -45.51 -15.45
C SER A 473 52.32 -44.34 -16.17
N SER A 474 52.81 -43.24 -15.54
CA SER A 474 53.24 -42.93 -14.14
C SER A 474 53.06 -41.39 -13.84
N SER A 475 53.58 -40.67 -12.82
CA SER A 475 54.58 -40.83 -11.72
C SER A 475 54.37 -39.75 -10.61
N MET A 476 55.22 -39.69 -9.56
CA MET A 476 55.38 -38.56 -8.60
C MET A 476 56.87 -38.34 -8.23
N PRO A 477 57.23 -37.23 -7.54
CA PRO A 477 57.47 -37.33 -6.09
C PRO A 477 56.89 -36.19 -5.21
N ARG A 478 56.87 -36.41 -3.88
CA ARG A 478 56.53 -35.46 -2.77
C ARG A 478 57.76 -35.37 -1.81
N PRO A 479 57.70 -34.95 -0.51
CA PRO A 479 56.69 -34.23 0.31
C PRO A 479 57.24 -33.12 1.28
N LYS A 480 56.31 -32.42 1.98
CA LYS A 480 56.31 -32.09 3.45
C LYS A 480 54.98 -31.37 3.79
N THR A 481 54.01 -31.99 4.47
CA THR A 481 53.75 -32.00 5.95
C THR A 481 53.49 -30.60 6.55
N LEU A 482 52.46 -30.32 7.35
CA LEU A 482 51.35 -31.08 7.98
C LEU A 482 50.18 -30.07 8.19
N ASN A 483 48.88 -30.39 8.17
CA ASN A 483 48.13 -31.10 9.22
C ASN A 483 46.69 -31.40 8.75
N THR A 484 45.97 -32.30 9.43
CA THR A 484 44.61 -32.75 9.07
C THR A 484 43.63 -32.71 10.26
N PHE A 485 42.36 -32.39 10.01
CA PHE A 485 41.23 -32.80 10.85
C PHE A 485 40.07 -33.26 9.97
N ASN A 486 39.32 -34.27 10.41
CA ASN A 486 38.36 -34.98 9.57
C ASN A 486 36.94 -34.41 9.68
N ALA A 487 36.24 -34.33 8.55
CA ALA A 487 34.79 -34.10 8.52
C ALA A 487 34.05 -35.45 8.57
N PHE A 488 33.72 -35.96 9.76
CA PHE A 488 32.87 -37.15 9.91
C PHE A 488 31.89 -37.15 11.10
N ASP A 489 31.97 -36.18 12.02
CA ASP A 489 31.12 -36.13 13.23
C ASP A 489 29.84 -35.27 13.12
N ALA A 490 29.55 -34.69 11.95
CA ALA A 490 28.44 -33.75 11.78
C ALA A 490 27.05 -34.38 11.52
N ILE A 491 26.98 -35.69 11.25
CA ILE A 491 25.75 -36.35 10.75
C ILE A 491 24.95 -37.07 11.85
N ILE A 492 25.56 -37.36 13.01
CA ILE A 492 24.89 -38.08 14.12
C ILE A 492 24.16 -37.12 15.10
N ALA A 493 24.40 -35.80 14.99
CA ALA A 493 23.71 -34.80 15.81
C ALA A 493 22.26 -34.48 15.35
N PHE A 494 21.88 -34.82 14.11
CA PHE A 494 20.63 -34.34 13.48
C PHE A 494 19.44 -35.32 13.55
N HIS A 495 19.47 -36.28 14.47
CA HIS A 495 18.41 -37.32 14.61
C HIS A 495 17.85 -37.49 16.03
N PHE A 496 18.13 -36.56 16.96
CA PHE A 496 17.60 -36.60 18.34
C PHE A 496 16.78 -35.38 18.77
N LEU A 497 16.63 -34.34 17.94
CA LEU A 497 15.89 -33.12 18.31
C LEU A 497 14.43 -33.07 17.83
N THR A 498 14.06 -33.89 16.86
CA THR A 498 12.68 -33.97 16.32
C THR A 498 11.73 -34.81 17.18
N ALA A 499 12.22 -35.53 18.18
CA ALA A 499 11.42 -36.42 19.02
C ALA A 499 10.67 -35.72 20.18
N PHE A 500 10.98 -34.44 20.50
CA PHE A 500 10.51 -33.81 21.74
C PHE A 500 9.30 -32.87 21.61
N HIS A 501 8.84 -32.56 20.40
CA HIS A 501 7.65 -31.70 20.18
C HIS A 501 6.36 -32.48 19.85
N ALA A 502 6.45 -33.77 19.54
CA ALA A 502 5.29 -34.61 19.23
C ALA A 502 4.41 -34.99 20.44
N LEU A 503 4.85 -34.71 21.68
CA LEU A 503 4.21 -35.19 22.91
C LEU A 503 3.41 -34.14 23.70
N ARG A 504 3.05 -33.00 23.08
CA ARG A 504 2.21 -31.96 23.70
C ARG A 504 0.85 -31.72 23.01
N ALA A 505 0.56 -32.43 21.93
CA ALA A 505 -0.68 -32.28 21.15
C ALA A 505 -1.79 -33.31 21.51
N LEU A 506 -1.62 -34.08 22.58
CA LEU A 506 -2.56 -35.13 22.98
C LEU A 506 -2.99 -34.99 24.46
N HIS A 507 -3.82 -33.98 24.78
CA HIS A 507 -4.59 -33.94 26.06
C HIS A 507 -5.70 -32.85 26.11
N ALA A 508 -6.50 -32.68 25.04
CA ALA A 508 -7.52 -31.62 24.99
C ALA A 508 -8.75 -31.90 24.09
N PHE A 509 -9.33 -33.12 24.09
CA PHE A 509 -10.60 -33.38 23.38
C PHE A 509 -11.47 -34.46 24.06
N HIS A 510 -12.33 -34.02 25.00
CA HIS A 510 -13.55 -34.66 25.55
C HIS A 510 -13.96 -33.81 26.78
N ALA A 511 -15.22 -33.42 27.04
CA ALA A 511 -16.44 -33.48 26.24
C ALA A 511 -17.50 -32.47 26.77
N PHE A 512 -18.49 -32.15 25.94
CA PHE A 512 -19.88 -31.70 26.20
C PHE A 512 -20.32 -31.10 27.57
N PHE A 513 -21.05 -29.98 27.47
CA PHE A 513 -22.01 -29.42 28.45
C PHE A 513 -23.04 -30.47 28.97
N PRO A 514 -23.68 -30.33 30.17
CA PRO A 514 -24.42 -29.11 30.55
C PRO A 514 -24.46 -28.71 32.05
N THR A 515 -25.29 -27.68 32.31
CA THR A 515 -25.46 -26.91 33.55
C THR A 515 -26.11 -27.68 34.72
N ILE A 516 -25.51 -27.64 35.92
CA ILE A 516 -26.21 -27.90 37.20
C ILE A 516 -25.75 -26.88 38.27
N ARG A 517 -26.71 -26.21 38.93
CA ARG A 517 -26.49 -25.47 40.19
C ARG A 517 -26.68 -26.41 41.38
N LEU A 518 -25.77 -26.45 42.37
CA LEU A 518 -26.16 -26.75 43.76
C LEU A 518 -25.13 -26.30 44.85
N ARG A 519 -25.62 -25.41 45.73
CA ARG A 519 -25.25 -25.07 47.12
C ARG A 519 -23.87 -25.49 47.72
N ARG A 520 -23.13 -24.45 48.12
CA ARG A 520 -22.44 -24.26 49.44
C ARG A 520 -21.77 -25.48 50.10
N LEU A 521 -20.44 -25.50 50.06
CA LEU A 521 -19.63 -26.07 51.15
C LEU A 521 -18.99 -24.93 51.97
N ARG A 522 -18.97 -25.05 53.30
CA ARG A 522 -18.24 -24.14 54.20
C ARG A 522 -16.93 -24.79 54.63
N ILE A 523 -15.80 -24.14 54.38
CA ILE A 523 -14.51 -24.49 55.00
C ILE A 523 -14.09 -23.31 55.88
N ARG A 524 -13.79 -23.59 57.16
CA ARG A 524 -13.16 -22.63 58.08
C ARG A 524 -11.65 -22.75 57.93
N ILE A 525 -10.96 -21.62 57.85
CA ILE A 525 -9.51 -21.52 58.05
C ILE A 525 -9.30 -20.52 59.20
N HIS A 526 -8.51 -20.90 60.20
CA HIS A 526 -8.11 -20.00 61.29
C HIS A 526 -6.76 -19.37 60.96
N LEU A 527 -6.68 -18.04 61.01
CA LEU A 527 -5.41 -17.31 61.12
C LEU A 527 -5.10 -17.04 62.60
N PRO A 528 -3.83 -17.17 63.04
CA PRO A 528 -3.35 -16.51 64.24
C PRO A 528 -3.02 -15.04 63.95
N LEU A 529 -3.24 -14.16 64.92
CA LEU A 529 -2.91 -12.73 64.85
C LEU A 529 -1.55 -12.46 65.50
N LEU A 530 -0.78 -11.53 64.93
CA LEU A 530 0.40 -10.92 65.58
C LEU A 530 0.02 -9.53 66.12
N PRO A 531 0.54 -9.11 67.29
CA PRO A 531 0.13 -7.86 67.96
C PRO A 531 0.86 -6.61 67.42
N VAL A 532 0.16 -5.48 67.48
CA VAL A 532 0.69 -4.13 67.22
C VAL A 532 1.24 -3.52 68.51
N LEU A 533 2.31 -2.72 68.41
CA LEU A 533 2.84 -1.90 69.52
C LEU A 533 2.75 -0.39 69.21
N PRO A 534 2.50 0.47 70.22
CA PRO A 534 2.27 1.91 70.04
C PRO A 534 3.58 2.75 70.01
N PRO A 535 3.53 4.01 69.53
CA PRO A 535 4.71 4.87 69.41
C PRO A 535 5.19 5.44 70.75
N ARG A 536 6.46 5.88 70.79
CA ARG A 536 7.02 6.70 71.88
C ARG A 536 7.51 8.05 71.36
N LEU A 537 7.10 9.11 72.04
CA LEU A 537 7.68 10.45 71.96
C LEU A 537 8.78 10.62 73.01
N SER A 538 9.87 11.27 72.63
CA SER A 538 10.81 11.89 73.57
C SER A 538 11.55 13.06 72.90
N ARG A 539 11.33 14.29 73.38
CA ARG A 539 12.17 15.46 73.07
C ARG A 539 13.50 15.38 73.83
N VAL A 540 14.50 16.12 73.33
CA VAL A 540 15.59 16.86 74.02
C VAL A 540 16.72 17.03 72.97
N MET A 541 17.29 18.21 72.73
CA MET A 541 16.99 19.56 73.28
C MET A 541 16.07 20.34 72.33
#